data_AF-A0A7K7Q607-F1
#
_entry.id   AF-A0A7K7Q607-F1
#
_cell.length_a   1.000
_cell.length_b   1.000
_cell.length_c   1.000
_cell.angle_alpha   90.00
_cell.angle_beta   90.00
_cell.angle_gamma   90.00
#
_symmetry.space_group_name_H-M   'P 1'
#
loop_
_entity.id
_entity.type
_entity.pdbx_description
1 polymer ?
#
loop_
_entity_poly.entity_id
_entity_poly.type
_entity_poly.pdbx_seq_one_letter_code
_entity_poly.pdbx_strand_id
1 'polypeptide(L)' 'GSVTPEPGRVSQLVTDFGLRLFREEVTARGDTNVALSPYGVTSLLVALQVATAGRGRRQLEEATGFSVDGEGTGDTEGTP' A
#
# COMPACT_ATOMS: atom_id res chain seq x y z
N GLY A 1 13.37 8.90 -10.75
CA GLY A 1 13.12 10.05 -9.86
C GLY A 1 12.07 9.61 -8.88
N SER A 2 12.43 9.52 -7.60
CA SER A 2 11.50 9.18 -6.52
C SER A 2 10.53 10.33 -6.35
N VAL A 3 9.29 10.14 -6.80
CA VAL A 3 8.20 11.04 -6.47
C VAL A 3 7.72 10.60 -5.10
N THR A 4 8.12 11.30 -4.04
CA THR A 4 7.52 11.14 -2.72
C THR A 4 6.05 11.55 -2.85
N PRO A 5 5.10 10.62 -2.71
CA PRO A 5 3.69 10.97 -2.89
C PRO A 5 3.22 11.88 -1.76
N GLU A 6 2.52 12.96 -2.10
CA GLU A 6 1.84 13.82 -1.14
C GLU A 6 1.00 12.96 -0.17
N PRO A 7 1.03 13.22 1.15
CA PRO A 7 0.32 12.39 2.14
C PRO A 7 -1.16 12.15 1.81
N GLY A 8 -1.84 13.17 1.27
CA GLY A 8 -3.23 13.06 0.82
C GLY A 8 -3.42 12.08 -0.34
N ARG A 9 -2.43 11.96 -1.24
CA ARG A 9 -2.45 11.00 -2.35
C ARG A 9 -2.28 9.56 -1.86
N VAL A 10 -1.40 9.32 -0.89
CA VAL A 10 -1.23 8.00 -0.28
C VAL A 10 -2.51 7.57 0.42
N SER A 11 -3.13 8.46 1.21
CA SER A 11 -4.41 8.16 1.86
C SER A 11 -5.51 7.81 0.85
N GLN A 12 -5.59 8.52 -0.28
CA GLN A 12 -6.54 8.18 -1.35
C GLN A 12 -6.28 6.78 -1.93
N LEU A 13 -5.02 6.45 -2.25
CA LEU A 13 -4.65 5.13 -2.79
C LEU A 13 -4.96 4.00 -1.79
N VAL A 14 -4.68 4.21 -0.51
CA VAL A 14 -5.02 3.29 0.59
C VAL A 14 -6.54 3.06 0.65
N THR A 15 -7.33 4.13 0.61
CA THR A 15 -8.80 4.04 0.64
C THR A 15 -9.34 3.34 -0.60
N ASP A 16 -8.86 3.69 -1.80
CA ASP A 16 -9.29 3.09 -3.07
C ASP A 16 -8.95 1.60 -3.14
N PHE A 17 -7.77 1.21 -2.66
CA PHE A 17 -7.39 -0.18 -2.56
C PHE A 17 -8.27 -0.95 -1.56
N GLY A 18 -8.49 -0.40 -0.36
CA GLY A 18 -9.34 -1.02 0.65
C GLY A 18 -10.80 -1.18 0.19
N LEU A 19 -11.36 -0.19 -0.53
CA LEU A 19 -12.71 -0.28 -1.09
C LEU A 19 -12.82 -1.36 -2.18
N ARG A 20 -11.79 -1.54 -3.01
CA ARG A 20 -11.75 -2.63 -4.00
C ARG A 20 -11.79 -3.99 -3.32
N LEU A 21 -10.96 -4.20 -2.29
CA LEU A 21 -10.97 -5.45 -1.52
C LEU A 21 -12.29 -5.69 -0.78
N PHE A 22 -12.86 -4.64 -0.18
CA PHE A 22 -14.13 -4.75 0.52
C PHE A 22 -15.27 -5.18 -0.44
N ARG A 23 -15.28 -4.65 -1.67
CA ARG A 23 -16.26 -5.04 -2.69
C ARG A 23 -16.13 -6.51 -3.10
N GLU A 24 -14.91 -7.01 -3.26
CA GLU A 24 -14.66 -8.43 -3.53
C GLU A 24 -15.18 -9.30 -2.37
N GLU A 25 -14.86 -8.94 -1.12
CA GLU A 25 -15.33 -9.68 0.06
C GLU A 25 -16.87 -9.66 0.21
N VAL A 26 -17.52 -8.51 -0.01
CA VAL A 26 -18.99 -8.41 0.04
C VAL A 26 -19.63 -9.25 -1.06
N THR A 27 -19.08 -9.22 -2.27
CA THR A 27 -19.59 -10.02 -3.39
C THR A 27 -19.47 -11.51 -3.12
N ALA A 28 -18.36 -11.95 -2.53
CA ALA A 28 -18.11 -13.35 -2.22
C ALA A 28 -18.98 -13.88 -1.05
N ARG A 29 -19.35 -13.01 -0.10
CA ARG A 29 -20.00 -13.40 1.16
C ARG A 29 -21.52 -13.22 1.19
N GLY A 30 -22.11 -12.63 0.14
CA GLY A 30 -23.56 -12.41 0.04
C GLY A 30 -24.10 -11.57 1.20
N ASP A 31 -25.19 -12.02 1.82
CA ASP A 31 -25.94 -11.26 2.85
C ASP A 31 -25.32 -11.30 4.26
N THR A 32 -24.03 -11.62 4.39
CA THR A 32 -23.35 -11.67 5.68
C THR A 32 -22.57 -10.39 5.97
N ASN A 33 -22.49 -10.02 7.26
CA ASN A 33 -21.75 -8.84 7.67
C ASN A 33 -20.24 -9.00 7.36
N VAL A 34 -19.66 -7.98 6.73
CA VAL A 34 -18.23 -7.91 6.40
C VAL A 34 -17.65 -6.67 7.08
N ALA A 35 -16.50 -6.84 7.73
CA ALA A 35 -15.71 -5.75 8.27
C ALA A 35 -14.29 -5.82 7.70
N LEU A 36 -13.78 -4.70 7.19
CA LEU A 36 -12.43 -4.57 6.65
C LEU A 36 -11.85 -3.22 7.07
N SER A 37 -10.55 -3.21 7.41
CA SER A 37 -9.79 -1.98 7.67
C SER A 37 -8.89 -1.70 6.46
N PRO A 38 -9.18 -0.68 5.64
CA PRO A 38 -8.32 -0.28 4.52
C PRO A 38 -6.88 -0.02 4.95
N TYR A 39 -6.71 0.67 6.08
CA TYR A 39 -5.41 0.93 6.68
C TYR A 39 -4.72 -0.36 7.13
N GLY A 40 -5.43 -1.24 7.85
CA GLY A 40 -4.85 -2.48 8.37
C GLY A 40 -4.30 -3.39 7.28
N VAL A 41 -5.07 -3.60 6.21
CA VAL A 41 -4.61 -4.42 5.07
C VAL A 41 -3.43 -3.75 4.37
N THR A 42 -3.50 -2.44 4.13
CA THR A 42 -2.43 -1.73 3.42
C THR A 42 -1.12 -1.73 4.21
N SER A 43 -1.15 -1.60 5.54
CA SER A 43 0.04 -1.70 6.39
C SER A 43 0.75 -3.05 6.23
N LEU A 44 0.00 -4.15 6.11
CA LEU A 44 0.57 -5.47 5.86
C LEU A 44 1.21 -5.56 4.46
N LEU A 45 0.56 -5.00 3.44
CA LEU A 45 1.11 -5.01 2.07
C LEU A 45 2.37 -4.15 1.96
N VAL A 46 2.42 -3.01 2.64
CA VAL A 46 3.63 -2.18 2.73
C VAL A 46 4.77 -2.95 3.39
N ALA A 47 4.52 -3.61 4.53
CA ALA A 47 5.52 -4.47 5.16
C ALA A 47 5.99 -5.59 4.22
N LEU A 48 5.09 -6.17 3.42
CA LEU A 48 5.44 -7.18 2.41
C LEU A 48 6.25 -6.60 1.24
N GLN A 49 6.01 -5.35 0.82
CA GLN A 49 6.85 -4.69 -0.20
C GLN A 49 8.30 -4.56 0.29
N VAL A 50 8.50 -4.25 1.56
CA VAL A 50 9.84 -4.16 2.18
C VAL A 50 10.49 -5.54 2.31
N ALA A 51 9.72 -6.57 2.63
CA ALA A 51 10.23 -7.93 2.86
C ALA A 51 10.44 -8.75 1.57
N THR A 52 9.98 -8.27 0.41
CA THR A 52 10.01 -9.04 -0.84
C THR A 52 10.78 -8.31 -1.94
N ALA A 53 11.29 -9.06 -2.91
CA ALA A 53 11.99 -8.52 -4.08
C ALA A 53 11.46 -9.12 -5.38
N GLY A 54 11.87 -8.55 -6.51
CA GLY A 54 11.54 -9.06 -7.85
C GLY A 54 10.05 -9.03 -8.14
N ARG A 55 9.53 -10.14 -8.69
CA ARG A 55 8.13 -10.24 -9.17
C ARG A 55 7.11 -10.01 -8.05
N GLY A 56 7.35 -10.53 -6.86
CA GLY A 56 6.42 -10.38 -5.73
C GLY A 56 6.27 -8.92 -5.30
N ARG A 57 7.40 -8.21 -5.17
CA ARG A 57 7.40 -6.77 -4.86
C ARG A 57 6.60 -5.97 -5.88
N ARG A 58 6.85 -6.22 -7.17
CA ARG A 58 6.17 -5.52 -8.26
C ARG A 58 4.65 -5.73 -8.26
N GLN A 59 4.17 -6.93 -7.94
CA GLN A 59 2.74 -7.20 -7.81
C GLN A 59 2.09 -6.39 -6.66
N LEU A 60 2.82 -6.21 -5.55
CA LEU A 60 2.35 -5.42 -4.41
C LEU A 60 2.31 -3.92 -4.72
N GLU A 61 3.31 -3.40 -5.43
CA GLU A 61 3.35 -2.01 -5.92
C GLU A 61 2.19 -1.74 -6.90
N GLU A 62 1.96 -2.64 -7.85
CA GLU A 62 0.87 -2.54 -8.83
C GLU A 62 -0.51 -2.61 -8.14
N ALA A 63 -0.67 -3.44 -7.11
CA ALA A 63 -1.92 -3.56 -6.36
C ALA A 63 -2.23 -2.29 -5.54
N THR A 64 -1.24 -1.77 -4.82
CA THR A 64 -1.41 -0.61 -3.93
C THR A 64 -1.33 0.73 -4.66
N GLY A 65 -0.70 0.77 -5.84
CA GLY A 65 -0.56 1.97 -6.66
C GLY A 65 0.56 2.91 -6.19
N PHE A 66 1.41 2.46 -5.25
CA PHE A 66 2.61 3.17 -4.81
C PHE A 66 3.70 2.18 -4.41
N SER A 67 4.94 2.66 -4.43
CA SER A 67 6.12 1.92 -3.97
C SER A 67 6.60 2.50 -2.65
N VAL A 68 7.03 1.62 -1.75
CA VAL A 68 7.76 2.02 -0.53
C VAL A 68 9.20 1.55 -0.69
N ASP A 69 10.12 2.50 -0.73
CA ASP A 69 11.54 2.19 -0.65
C ASP A 69 11.86 1.72 0.78
N GLY A 70 12.54 0.58 0.90
CA GLY A 70 12.92 -0.01 2.19
C GLY A 70 13.97 0.78 2.97
N GLU A 71 14.44 1.89 2.42
CA GLU A 71 15.44 2.76 3.04
C GLU A 71 14.82 4.06 3.53
N GLY A 72 14.57 4.11 4.83
CA GLY A 72 14.70 5.34 5.58
C GLY A 72 16.18 5.74 5.68
N THR A 73 16.84 6.01 4.56
CA THR A 73 18.03 6.85 4.53
C THR A 73 17.58 8.13 3.85
N GLY A 74 16.95 9.00 4.65
CA GLY A 74 17.12 10.41 4.39
C GLY A 74 18.62 10.63 4.27
N ASP A 75 19.05 11.15 3.13
CA ASP A 75 20.29 11.89 3.00
C ASP A 75 20.28 12.94 4.12
N THR A 76 20.77 12.59 5.30
CA THR A 76 21.28 13.58 6.24
C THR A 76 22.56 14.09 5.61
N GLU A 77 22.35 15.11 4.79
CA GLU A 77 23.12 16.33 4.87
C GLU A 77 24.61 16.14 4.60
N GLY A 78 24.94 16.04 3.32
CA GLY A 78 26.18 16.61 2.83
C GLY A 78 26.09 18.13 2.96
N THR A 79 26.60 18.67 4.08
CA THR A 79 27.02 20.07 4.17
C THR A 79 28.55 20.10 4.04
N PRO A 80 29.13 20.93 3.15
CA PRO A 80 30.59 21.06 3.01
C PRO A 80 31.26 21.64 4.26
#